data_AF-A0A9R1IBN4-F1
#
_entry.id   AF-A0A9R1IBN4-F1
#
_cell.length_a   1.000
_cell.length_b   1.000
_cell.length_c   1.000
_cell.angle_alpha   90.00
_cell.angle_beta   90.00
_cell.angle_gamma   90.00
#
_symmetry.space_group_name_H-M   'P 1'
#
loop_
_entity.id
_entity.type
_entity.pdbx_description
1 polymer ?
#
loop_
_entity_poly.entity_id
_entity_poly.type
_entity_poly.pdbx_seq_one_letter_code
_entity_poly.pdbx_strand_id
1 'polypeptide(L)'
;MRAKITIYEPKVKNDSKDLSASWIQINGRQRVDGLKNTICPDHDCGAFVQVSSSVGLGGRLKPVSIYRGPQYIIDVSIFKDPVSKNWWVSYGERNIHIGYWPKEIFHFMKDQCNSALWGGYVQGPTASSDSPRMGSGHFASEERGKAAVVRNILIVDNKNKYANPDARKARLVVTSSSKYTAKAYGYGYNDYGVHTYYGGPGAFV
;
A
#
# COMPACT_ATOMS: atom_id res chain seq x y z
N MET A 1 1.89 -6.52 -8.82
CA MET A 1 2.83 -6.01 -7.80
C MET A 1 2.76 -6.90 -6.58
N ARG A 2 3.89 -7.16 -5.92
CA ARG A 2 3.98 -7.79 -4.60
C ARG A 2 4.86 -6.92 -3.71
N ALA A 3 4.49 -6.77 -2.45
CA ALA A 3 5.31 -6.08 -1.47
C ALA A 3 5.01 -6.58 -0.07
N LYS A 4 5.97 -6.34 0.82
CA LYS A 4 5.85 -6.59 2.25
C LYS A 4 5.72 -5.26 2.99
N ILE A 5 4.73 -5.12 3.86
CA ILE A 5 4.41 -3.85 4.55
C ILE A 5 4.52 -4.08 6.06
N THR A 6 5.28 -3.23 6.76
CA THR A 6 5.29 -3.24 8.22
C THR A 6 3.98 -2.67 8.78
N ILE A 7 3.35 -3.39 9.69
CA ILE A 7 2.10 -2.97 10.31
C ILE A 7 2.41 -2.18 11.58
N TYR A 8 1.95 -0.94 11.67
CA TYR A 8 1.88 -0.18 12.92
C TYR A 8 0.42 0.19 13.21
N GLU A 9 0.10 0.47 14.46
CA GLU A 9 -1.19 1.05 14.87
C GLU A 9 -0.95 2.55 15.15
N PRO A 10 -0.97 3.41 14.11
CA PRO A 10 -0.72 4.83 14.30
C PRO A 10 -1.82 5.43 15.18
N LYS A 11 -1.43 6.33 16.08
CA LYS A 11 -2.40 7.12 16.85
C LYS A 11 -3.13 8.07 15.91
N VAL A 12 -4.43 7.83 15.77
CA VAL A 12 -5.39 8.70 15.09
C VAL A 12 -6.30 9.33 16.15
N LYS A 13 -6.71 10.57 15.93
CA LYS A 13 -7.60 11.28 16.86
C LYS A 13 -8.98 10.61 16.92
N ASN A 14 -9.55 10.54 18.12
CA ASN A 14 -10.92 10.09 18.28
C ASN A 14 -11.87 11.04 17.53
N ASP A 15 -12.87 10.45 16.88
CA ASP A 15 -13.97 11.15 16.18
C ASP A 15 -13.56 12.13 15.06
N SER A 16 -12.29 12.16 14.66
CA SER A 16 -11.81 13.10 13.63
C SER A 16 -12.14 12.67 12.20
N LYS A 17 -12.50 11.39 12.00
CA LYS A 17 -12.63 10.74 10.69
C LYS A 17 -11.35 10.79 9.84
N ASP A 18 -10.20 11.09 10.45
CA ASP A 18 -8.92 10.97 9.76
C ASP A 18 -8.52 9.49 9.66
N LEU A 19 -7.72 9.21 8.65
CA LEU A 19 -7.13 7.91 8.37
C LEU A 19 -5.62 8.10 8.25
N SER A 20 -4.88 7.14 8.81
CA SER A 20 -3.47 6.96 8.53
C SER A 20 -3.27 5.53 8.06
N ALA A 21 -2.69 5.37 6.87
CA ALA A 21 -2.63 4.09 6.21
C ALA A 21 -1.31 3.84 5.49
N SER A 22 -0.96 2.56 5.39
CA SER A 22 0.09 2.03 4.55
C SER A 22 -0.56 1.41 3.32
N TRP A 23 0.00 1.58 2.13
CA TRP A 23 -0.69 1.21 0.90
C TRP A 23 0.25 0.71 -0.20
N ILE A 24 -0.33 -0.10 -1.08
CA ILE A 24 0.17 -0.39 -2.43
C ILE A 24 -1.00 -0.18 -3.40
N GLN A 25 -0.70 0.27 -4.61
CA GLN A 25 -1.70 0.52 -5.65
C GLN A 25 -1.12 0.25 -7.02
N ILE A 26 -1.99 -0.10 -7.95
CA ILE A 26 -1.70 -0.22 -9.37
C ILE A 26 -2.63 0.71 -10.14
N ASN A 27 -2.10 1.41 -11.14
CA ASN A 27 -2.85 2.42 -11.90
C ASN A 27 -2.74 2.19 -13.42
N GLY A 28 -3.77 2.67 -14.11
CA GLY A 28 -3.91 2.84 -15.54
C GLY A 28 -3.29 4.15 -16.05
N ARG A 29 -3.36 4.37 -17.37
CA ARG A 29 -2.53 5.38 -18.09
C ARG A 29 -3.02 6.81 -17.86
N GLN A 30 -4.23 6.98 -17.36
CA GLN A 30 -4.85 8.27 -17.10
C GLN A 30 -5.03 8.45 -15.60
N ARG A 31 -5.02 9.71 -15.10
CA ARG A 31 -5.27 10.03 -13.68
C ARG A 31 -6.63 9.56 -13.16
N VAL A 32 -7.50 9.10 -14.05
CA VAL A 32 -8.77 8.47 -13.75
C VAL A 32 -8.65 7.03 -14.22
N ASP A 33 -8.27 6.14 -13.32
CA ASP A 33 -8.30 4.68 -13.56
C ASP A 33 -9.74 4.13 -13.65
N GLY A 34 -10.70 5.06 -13.79
CA GLY A 34 -12.03 5.09 -13.19
C GLY A 34 -12.76 3.77 -13.30
N LEU A 35 -13.27 3.33 -12.16
CA LEU A 35 -14.36 2.37 -12.14
C LEU A 35 -15.49 2.96 -12.99
N LYS A 36 -16.02 2.17 -13.93
CA LYS A 36 -16.94 2.67 -14.97
C LYS A 36 -18.15 3.41 -14.39
N ASN A 37 -18.67 2.92 -13.27
CA ASN A 37 -19.95 3.32 -12.69
C ASN A 37 -19.92 3.46 -11.16
N THR A 38 -18.74 3.57 -10.54
CA THR A 38 -18.64 3.54 -9.07
C THR A 38 -17.46 4.38 -8.59
N ILE A 39 -17.55 4.92 -7.37
CA ILE A 39 -16.52 5.79 -6.79
C ILE A 39 -15.65 5.03 -5.76
N CYS A 40 -16.11 3.87 -5.27
CA CYS A 40 -15.40 3.04 -4.30
C CYS A 40 -14.91 1.72 -4.90
N PRO A 41 -13.67 1.29 -4.62
CA PRO A 41 -13.16 0.03 -5.14
C PRO A 41 -13.51 -1.18 -4.27
N ASP A 42 -14.28 -1.06 -3.20
CA ASP A 42 -14.48 -2.13 -2.22
C ASP A 42 -15.81 -2.88 -2.40
N HIS A 43 -16.14 -3.72 -1.41
CA HIS A 43 -17.37 -4.51 -1.40
C HIS A 43 -18.59 -3.67 -1.01
N ASP A 44 -18.43 -2.50 -0.39
CA ASP A 44 -19.54 -1.65 0.05
C ASP A 44 -20.37 -1.13 -1.14
N CYS A 45 -19.75 -1.06 -2.32
CA CYS A 45 -20.41 -0.79 -3.59
C CYS A 45 -20.36 -1.92 -4.61
N GLY A 46 -20.06 -3.14 -4.17
CA GLY A 46 -20.08 -4.33 -5.03
C GLY A 46 -18.99 -4.36 -6.11
N ALA A 47 -17.96 -3.52 -6.02
CA ALA A 47 -16.84 -3.52 -6.96
C ALA A 47 -15.87 -4.69 -6.72
N PHE A 48 -15.81 -5.20 -5.48
CA PHE A 48 -14.93 -6.30 -5.08
C PHE A 48 -15.72 -7.57 -4.75
N VAL A 49 -15.28 -8.69 -5.34
CA VAL A 49 -15.79 -10.02 -5.03
C VAL A 49 -14.85 -10.69 -4.04
N GLN A 50 -15.29 -10.79 -2.78
CA GLN A 50 -14.56 -11.54 -1.75
C GLN A 50 -14.73 -13.04 -1.95
N VAL A 51 -13.62 -13.78 -1.89
CA VAL A 51 -13.58 -15.24 -2.09
C VAL A 51 -13.16 -15.95 -0.81
N SER A 52 -12.19 -15.40 -0.08
CA SER A 52 -11.75 -15.99 1.18
C SER A 52 -12.78 -15.80 2.29
N SER A 53 -13.09 -16.90 2.99
CA SER A 53 -13.88 -16.89 4.24
C SER A 53 -13.02 -16.69 5.49
N SER A 54 -11.69 -16.77 5.37
CA SER A 54 -10.77 -16.69 6.50
C SER A 54 -10.09 -15.33 6.65
N VAL A 55 -10.01 -14.55 5.56
CA VAL A 55 -9.40 -13.21 5.54
C VAL A 55 -10.28 -12.31 4.67
N GLY A 56 -10.86 -11.27 5.28
CA GLY A 56 -11.66 -10.27 4.59
C GLY A 56 -10.98 -8.90 4.52
N LEU A 57 -11.43 -8.06 3.58
CA LEU A 57 -11.08 -6.64 3.59
C LEU A 57 -11.62 -5.97 4.87
N GLY A 58 -10.88 -4.99 5.41
CA GLY A 58 -11.25 -4.33 6.67
C GLY A 58 -10.97 -5.13 7.94
N GLY A 59 -10.40 -6.33 7.84
CA GLY A 59 -10.01 -7.14 9.00
C GLY A 59 -8.92 -6.47 9.85
N ARG A 60 -8.99 -6.67 11.18
CA ARG A 60 -7.97 -6.16 12.11
C ARG A 60 -6.73 -7.04 12.08
N LEU A 61 -5.57 -6.44 11.85
CA LEU A 61 -4.28 -7.11 11.89
C LEU A 61 -3.73 -7.12 13.31
N LYS A 62 -3.40 -8.31 13.83
CA LYS A 62 -2.65 -8.49 15.08
C LYS A 62 -1.68 -9.67 14.92
N PRO A 63 -0.50 -9.62 15.57
CA PRO A 63 0.07 -8.48 16.30
C PRO A 63 0.55 -7.33 15.38
N VAL A 64 0.85 -6.16 15.98
CA VAL A 64 1.37 -4.97 15.29
C VAL A 64 2.78 -4.63 15.78
N SER A 65 3.56 -3.93 14.94
CA SER A 65 4.96 -3.58 15.21
C SER A 65 5.10 -2.58 16.35
N ILE A 66 6.23 -2.67 17.05
CA ILE A 66 6.57 -1.80 18.18
C ILE A 66 7.85 -1.04 17.84
N TYR A 67 7.86 0.28 18.05
CA TYR A 67 9.04 1.12 17.84
C TYR A 67 10.22 0.63 18.69
N ARG A 68 11.37 0.35 18.06
CA ARG A 68 12.55 -0.30 18.68
C ARG A 68 12.26 -1.67 19.30
N GLY A 69 11.24 -2.36 18.82
CA GLY A 69 10.83 -3.68 19.28
C GLY A 69 10.49 -4.62 18.13
N PRO A 70 9.75 -5.72 18.41
CA PRO A 70 9.31 -6.67 17.39
C PRO A 70 8.61 -5.97 16.22
N GLN A 71 8.98 -6.38 15.00
CA GLN A 71 8.41 -5.87 13.76
C GLN A 71 7.55 -6.95 13.12
N TYR A 72 6.31 -6.60 12.79
CA TYR A 72 5.34 -7.48 12.15
C TYR A 72 4.97 -6.95 10.78
N ILE A 73 4.90 -7.86 9.82
CA ILE A 73 4.89 -7.53 8.40
C ILE A 73 3.85 -8.39 7.71
N ILE A 74 3.12 -7.77 6.79
CA ILE A 74 2.21 -8.46 5.88
C ILE A 74 2.83 -8.57 4.52
N ASP A 75 2.54 -9.67 3.82
CA ASP A 75 2.87 -9.86 2.42
C ASP A 75 1.57 -9.67 1.62
N VAL A 76 1.58 -8.73 0.68
CA VAL A 76 0.40 -8.40 -0.12
C VAL A 76 0.79 -8.42 -1.58
N SER A 77 -0.05 -9.05 -2.41
CA SER A 77 0.14 -9.00 -3.85
C SER A 77 -1.16 -8.68 -4.58
N ILE A 78 -1.04 -7.78 -5.56
CA ILE A 78 -2.09 -7.43 -6.53
C ILE A 78 -1.62 -7.91 -7.89
N PHE A 79 -2.37 -8.80 -8.53
CA PHE A 79 -1.97 -9.41 -9.81
C PHE A 79 -3.17 -9.62 -10.71
N LYS A 80 -2.91 -9.74 -12.01
CA LYS A 80 -3.93 -10.06 -12.99
C LYS A 80 -3.94 -11.56 -13.24
N ASP A 81 -5.08 -12.20 -13.05
CA ASP A 81 -5.21 -13.62 -13.36
C ASP A 81 -5.11 -13.84 -14.88
N PRO A 82 -4.19 -14.71 -15.37
CA PRO A 82 -4.04 -14.96 -16.79
C PRO A 82 -5.27 -15.59 -17.45
N VAL A 83 -6.17 -16.24 -16.70
CA VAL A 83 -7.36 -16.92 -17.25
C VAL A 83 -8.56 -15.98 -17.29
N SER A 84 -9.12 -15.60 -16.13
CA SER A 84 -10.29 -14.73 -16.03
C SER A 84 -10.00 -13.29 -16.49
N LYS A 85 -8.73 -12.87 -16.42
CA LYS A 85 -8.26 -11.49 -16.59
C LYS A 85 -8.73 -10.52 -15.49
N ASN A 86 -9.28 -11.03 -14.39
CA ASN A 86 -9.64 -10.23 -13.22
C ASN A 86 -8.39 -9.81 -12.43
N TRP A 87 -8.50 -8.72 -11.67
CA TRP A 87 -7.45 -8.28 -10.77
C TRP A 87 -7.67 -8.87 -9.39
N TRP A 88 -6.71 -9.64 -8.91
CA TRP A 88 -6.76 -10.34 -7.63
C TRP A 88 -5.92 -9.63 -6.58
N VAL A 89 -6.37 -9.70 -5.33
CA VAL A 89 -5.56 -9.38 -4.16
C VAL A 89 -5.37 -10.62 -3.30
N SER A 90 -4.15 -10.81 -2.82
CA SER A 90 -3.74 -11.94 -2.01
C SER A 90 -2.90 -11.49 -0.82
N TYR A 91 -2.90 -12.32 0.22
CA TYR A 91 -2.33 -12.00 1.51
C TYR A 91 -1.54 -13.16 2.11
N GLY A 92 -0.42 -12.81 2.75
CA GLY A 92 0.41 -13.70 3.53
C GLY A 92 1.32 -14.59 2.69
N GLU A 93 2.23 -15.29 3.37
CA GLU A 93 3.23 -16.14 2.71
C GLU A 93 2.62 -17.34 1.98
N ARG A 94 1.44 -17.80 2.43
CA ARG A 94 0.65 -18.85 1.78
C ARG A 94 -0.16 -18.35 0.58
N ASN A 95 -0.03 -17.08 0.21
CA ASN A 95 -0.71 -16.46 -0.92
C ASN A 95 -2.24 -16.67 -0.88
N ILE A 96 -2.86 -16.41 0.27
CA ILE A 96 -4.31 -16.57 0.45
C ILE A 96 -5.01 -15.56 -0.47
N HIS A 97 -5.77 -16.04 -1.44
CA HIS A 97 -6.54 -15.19 -2.34
C HIS A 97 -7.74 -14.60 -1.60
N ILE A 98 -7.69 -13.31 -1.26
CA ILE A 98 -8.78 -12.63 -0.55
C ILE A 98 -9.98 -12.50 -1.47
N GLY A 99 -9.75 -12.08 -2.72
CA GLY A 99 -10.80 -11.83 -3.70
C GLY A 99 -10.28 -11.07 -4.91
N TYR A 100 -11.21 -10.58 -5.74
CA TYR A 100 -10.88 -9.94 -7.00
C TYR A 100 -11.82 -8.80 -7.39
N TRP A 101 -11.30 -7.91 -8.22
CA TRP A 101 -12.06 -6.95 -9.01
C TRP A 101 -12.30 -7.51 -10.41
N PRO A 102 -13.58 -7.65 -10.85
CA PRO A 102 -13.88 -8.04 -12.22
C PRO A 102 -13.27 -7.04 -13.21
N LYS A 103 -12.66 -7.52 -14.29
CA LYS A 103 -12.03 -6.61 -15.29
C LYS A 103 -13.02 -5.65 -15.93
N GLU A 104 -14.30 -6.02 -15.97
CA GLU A 104 -15.39 -5.29 -16.61
C GLU A 104 -15.63 -3.93 -15.94
N ILE A 105 -15.31 -3.79 -14.66
CA ILE A 105 -15.51 -2.54 -13.91
C ILE A 105 -14.47 -1.48 -14.26
N PHE A 106 -13.39 -1.82 -14.96
CA PHE A 106 -12.32 -0.89 -15.31
C PHE A 106 -12.43 -0.39 -16.75
N HIS A 107 -12.13 0.89 -16.97
CA HIS A 107 -11.91 1.43 -18.31
C HIS A 107 -10.55 0.99 -18.88
N PHE A 108 -9.46 1.44 -18.26
CA PHE A 108 -8.10 1.29 -18.82
C PHE A 108 -7.32 0.11 -18.23
N MET A 109 -7.62 -0.27 -16.97
CA MET A 109 -6.96 -1.40 -16.32
C MET A 109 -7.52 -2.75 -16.76
N LYS A 110 -8.53 -2.79 -17.65
CA LYS A 110 -9.06 -4.04 -18.20
C LYS A 110 -7.96 -4.89 -18.84
N ASP A 111 -6.96 -4.27 -19.46
CA ASP A 111 -5.89 -4.94 -20.21
C ASP A 111 -4.53 -4.89 -19.51
N GLN A 112 -4.13 -3.74 -18.99
CA GLN A 112 -2.83 -3.57 -18.32
C GLN A 112 -2.82 -2.42 -17.31
N CYS A 113 -1.92 -2.50 -16.34
CA CYS A 113 -1.49 -1.36 -15.53
C CYS A 113 -0.12 -0.87 -16.02
N ASN A 114 0.21 0.39 -15.76
CA ASN A 114 1.47 1.00 -16.21
C ASN A 114 2.22 1.72 -15.09
N SER A 115 1.60 1.88 -13.93
CA SER A 115 2.29 2.39 -12.76
C SER A 115 1.87 1.60 -11.52
N ALA A 116 2.80 1.55 -10.58
CA ALA A 116 2.62 0.99 -9.26
C ALA A 116 3.08 2.04 -8.26
N LEU A 117 2.31 2.19 -7.19
CA LEU A 117 2.58 3.15 -6.13
C LEU A 117 2.55 2.44 -4.79
N TRP A 118 3.28 2.97 -3.83
CA TRP A 118 3.38 2.42 -2.49
C TRP A 118 3.84 3.49 -1.50
N GLY A 119 3.57 3.25 -0.22
CA GLY A 119 4.09 4.08 0.87
C GLY A 119 3.07 4.20 1.99
N GLY A 120 2.99 5.40 2.56
CA GLY A 120 1.96 5.77 3.52
C GLY A 120 1.20 7.01 3.05
N TYR A 121 -0.02 7.18 3.56
CA TYR A 121 -0.77 8.41 3.39
C TYR A 121 -1.59 8.70 4.65
N VAL A 122 -1.94 9.97 4.78
CA VAL A 122 -2.88 10.47 5.77
C VAL A 122 -3.95 11.25 5.01
N GLN A 123 -5.21 11.01 5.35
CA GLN A 123 -6.36 11.65 4.74
C GLN A 123 -7.43 11.92 5.79
N GLY A 124 -8.20 12.98 5.61
CA GLY A 124 -9.33 13.28 6.49
C GLY A 124 -9.58 14.77 6.62
N PRO A 125 -10.63 15.16 7.35
CA PRO A 125 -11.04 16.56 7.51
C PRO A 125 -9.94 17.45 8.10
N THR A 126 -9.05 16.89 8.93
CA THR A 126 -8.01 17.67 9.63
C THR A 126 -6.61 17.33 9.15
N ALA A 127 -6.47 16.45 8.16
CA ALA A 127 -5.18 16.00 7.63
C ALA A 127 -4.26 17.12 7.11
N SER A 128 -4.81 18.28 6.74
CA SER A 128 -4.01 19.44 6.31
C SER A 128 -3.49 20.27 7.49
N SER A 129 -4.31 20.50 8.51
CA SER A 129 -4.00 21.37 9.66
C SER A 129 -3.39 20.59 10.82
N ASP A 130 -4.12 19.62 11.35
CA ASP A 130 -3.82 18.86 12.56
C ASP A 130 -3.79 17.35 12.27
N SER A 131 -2.78 16.94 11.50
CA SER A 131 -2.73 15.62 10.90
C SER A 131 -2.24 14.54 11.88
N PRO A 132 -2.82 13.33 11.89
CA PRO A 132 -2.38 12.23 12.76
C PRO A 132 -0.98 11.72 12.43
N ARG A 133 -0.45 10.82 13.27
CA ARG A 133 0.82 10.14 13.01
C ARG A 133 0.71 9.22 11.79
N MET A 134 1.82 9.02 11.09
CA MET A 134 1.92 8.03 10.00
C MET A 134 2.92 6.93 10.30
N GLY A 135 2.52 5.69 10.05
CA GLY A 135 3.31 4.51 10.34
C GLY A 135 3.55 4.38 11.85
N SER A 136 4.82 4.38 12.26
CA SER A 136 5.20 4.41 13.69
C SER A 136 5.07 5.78 14.35
N GLY A 137 4.82 6.84 13.58
CA GLY A 137 4.90 8.22 14.06
C GLY A 137 6.31 8.82 14.01
N HIS A 138 7.29 8.10 13.45
CA HIS A 138 8.67 8.52 13.35
C HIS A 138 9.09 8.75 11.90
N PHE A 139 10.10 9.61 11.70
CA PHE A 139 10.60 9.94 10.37
C PHE A 139 11.33 8.77 9.72
N ALA A 140 11.32 8.74 8.38
CA ALA A 140 11.95 7.71 7.56
C ALA A 140 13.47 7.62 7.75
N SER A 141 14.13 8.68 8.26
CA SER A 141 15.55 8.68 8.60
C SER A 141 15.92 7.72 9.73
N GLU A 142 14.94 7.30 10.54
CA GLU A 142 15.17 6.34 11.62
C GLU A 142 15.24 4.88 11.15
N GLU A 143 14.72 4.59 9.95
CA GLU A 143 14.88 3.33 9.23
C GLU A 143 14.51 2.07 10.03
N ARG A 144 15.34 1.01 9.95
CA ARG A 144 15.01 -0.36 10.38
C ARG A 144 14.61 -0.43 11.86
N GLY A 145 13.48 -1.09 12.12
CA GLY A 145 12.96 -1.31 13.47
C GLY A 145 12.30 -0.08 14.10
N LYS A 146 12.20 1.04 13.37
CA LYS A 146 11.73 2.33 13.88
C LYS A 146 10.71 2.97 12.95
N ALA A 147 11.06 3.19 11.68
CA ALA A 147 10.16 3.74 10.68
C ALA A 147 9.28 2.64 10.05
N ALA A 148 8.11 3.02 9.54
CA ALA A 148 7.32 2.11 8.70
C ALA A 148 8.02 1.92 7.35
N VAL A 149 7.83 0.74 6.74
CA VAL A 149 8.48 0.39 5.48
C VAL A 149 7.58 -0.44 4.60
N VAL A 150 7.58 -0.14 3.30
CA VAL A 150 7.19 -1.09 2.25
C VAL A 150 8.48 -1.64 1.66
N ARG A 151 8.68 -2.96 1.74
CA ARG A 151 9.90 -3.65 1.30
C ARG A 151 9.59 -4.82 0.38
N ASN A 152 10.65 -5.39 -0.19
CA ASN A 152 10.61 -6.50 -1.14
C ASN A 152 9.65 -6.19 -2.30
N ILE A 153 9.71 -4.95 -2.80
CA ILE A 153 8.80 -4.47 -3.83
C ILE A 153 9.16 -5.11 -5.17
N LEU A 154 8.19 -5.83 -5.73
CA LEU A 154 8.27 -6.48 -7.03
C LEU A 154 7.09 -6.05 -7.88
N ILE A 155 7.34 -5.73 -9.15
CA ILE A 155 6.31 -5.49 -10.16
C ILE A 155 6.25 -6.67 -11.12
N VAL A 156 5.13 -6.82 -11.82
CA VAL A 156 4.98 -7.88 -12.83
C VAL A 156 5.32 -7.27 -14.19
N ASP A 157 6.22 -7.92 -14.93
CA ASP A 157 6.61 -7.51 -16.27
C ASP A 157 5.62 -7.98 -17.35
N ASN A 158 5.89 -7.65 -18.61
CA ASN A 158 5.07 -8.06 -19.75
C ASN A 158 5.10 -9.57 -20.04
N LYS A 159 5.97 -10.34 -19.37
CA LYS A 159 6.07 -11.80 -19.44
C LYS A 159 5.40 -12.48 -18.23
N ASN A 160 4.64 -11.74 -17.43
CA ASN A 160 4.02 -12.19 -16.19
C ASN A 160 5.04 -12.70 -15.15
N LYS A 161 6.26 -12.17 -15.15
CA LYS A 161 7.30 -12.50 -14.15
C LYS A 161 7.49 -11.34 -13.18
N TYR A 162 7.77 -11.67 -11.92
CA TYR A 162 8.15 -10.67 -10.94
C TYR A 162 9.55 -10.11 -11.27
N ALA A 163 9.66 -8.79 -11.22
CA ALA A 163 10.90 -8.05 -11.46
C ALA A 163 11.00 -6.86 -10.50
N ASN A 164 12.24 -6.43 -10.23
CA ASN A 164 12.48 -5.20 -9.49
C ASN A 164 11.99 -3.98 -10.31
N PRO A 165 11.37 -2.98 -9.68
CA PRO A 165 11.10 -1.70 -10.34
C PRO A 165 12.37 -1.05 -10.91
N ASP A 166 12.27 -0.45 -12.10
CA ASP A 166 13.37 0.34 -12.68
C ASP A 166 13.56 1.62 -11.85
N ALA A 167 14.70 1.72 -11.16
CA ALA A 167 15.03 2.85 -10.32
C ALA A 167 15.03 4.19 -11.08
N ARG A 168 15.32 4.18 -12.40
CA ARG A 168 15.31 5.39 -13.24
C ARG A 168 13.89 5.89 -13.53
N LYS A 169 12.88 5.05 -13.34
CA LYS A 169 11.46 5.37 -13.52
C LYS A 169 10.75 5.60 -12.19
N ALA A 170 11.39 5.28 -11.07
CA ALA A 170 10.84 5.49 -9.75
C ALA A 170 10.87 6.98 -9.37
N ARG A 171 9.78 7.48 -8.80
CA ARG A 171 9.69 8.85 -8.30
C ARG A 171 9.23 8.85 -6.86
N LEU A 172 10.00 9.49 -5.98
CA LEU A 172 9.63 9.72 -4.60
C LEU A 172 8.79 11.00 -4.50
N VAL A 173 7.70 10.96 -3.73
CA VAL A 173 6.82 12.11 -3.50
C VAL A 173 6.57 12.25 -2.01
N VAL A 174 6.74 13.46 -1.48
CA VAL A 174 6.40 13.84 -0.11
C VAL A 174 5.59 15.12 -0.17
N THR A 175 4.35 15.09 0.32
CA THR A 175 3.41 16.21 0.20
C THR A 175 3.53 17.23 1.34
N SER A 176 4.03 16.83 2.51
CA SER A 176 4.25 17.72 3.65
C SER A 176 5.52 17.31 4.40
N SER A 177 6.66 17.84 3.96
CA SER A 177 8.00 17.44 4.43
C SER A 177 8.29 17.82 5.88
N SER A 178 7.58 18.82 6.44
CA SER A 178 7.68 19.18 7.86
C SER A 178 6.97 18.17 8.78
N LYS A 179 5.97 17.44 8.26
CA LYS A 179 5.14 16.51 9.04
C LYS A 179 5.53 15.05 8.81
N TYR A 180 5.98 14.74 7.59
CA TYR A 180 6.29 13.38 7.16
C TYR A 180 7.50 13.34 6.24
N THR A 181 8.20 12.21 6.24
CA THR A 181 9.34 11.97 5.36
C THR A 181 9.22 10.59 4.71
N ALA A 182 9.94 10.40 3.61
CA ALA A 182 10.12 9.12 2.96
C ALA A 182 11.56 8.99 2.43
N LYS A 183 12.10 7.77 2.42
CA LYS A 183 13.43 7.44 1.86
C LYS A 183 13.32 6.14 1.08
N ALA A 184 13.63 6.21 -0.22
CA ALA A 184 13.56 5.06 -1.13
C ALA A 184 14.95 4.51 -1.41
N TYR A 185 15.06 3.20 -1.46
CA TYR A 185 16.30 2.47 -1.69
C TYR A 185 16.10 1.43 -2.80
N GLY A 186 17.11 1.33 -3.67
CA GLY A 186 17.13 0.36 -4.76
C GLY A 186 17.50 -1.04 -4.29
N TYR A 187 17.41 -1.99 -5.23
CA TYR A 187 17.85 -3.36 -4.99
C TYR A 187 19.35 -3.41 -4.69
N GLY A 188 19.75 -4.26 -3.75
CA GLY A 188 21.15 -4.43 -3.34
C GLY A 188 21.63 -3.50 -2.23
N TYR A 189 20.82 -2.53 -1.78
CA TYR A 189 21.16 -1.69 -0.63
C TYR A 189 21.25 -2.49 0.69
N ASN A 190 20.33 -3.43 0.89
CA ASN A 190 20.29 -4.38 2.01
C ASN A 190 19.36 -5.57 1.68
N ASP A 191 19.03 -6.39 2.68
CA ASP A 191 18.14 -7.57 2.60
C ASP A 191 16.66 -7.25 2.32
N TYR A 192 16.27 -5.96 2.25
CA TYR A 192 14.87 -5.55 2.02
C TYR A 192 14.51 -5.45 0.53
N GLY A 193 15.44 -5.73 -0.39
CA GLY A 193 15.22 -5.52 -1.83
C GLY A 193 14.92 -4.06 -2.14
N VAL A 194 14.11 -3.78 -3.18
CA VAL A 194 13.59 -2.43 -3.39
C VAL A 194 12.62 -2.09 -2.25
N HIS A 195 12.84 -0.96 -1.57
CA HIS A 195 12.05 -0.59 -0.40
C HIS A 195 11.94 0.93 -0.22
N THR A 196 10.96 1.35 0.57
CA THR A 196 10.75 2.74 0.95
C THR A 196 10.34 2.82 2.40
N TYR A 197 11.17 3.49 3.21
CA TYR A 197 10.80 3.92 4.55
C TYR A 197 9.93 5.17 4.45
N TYR A 198 8.94 5.28 5.33
CA TYR A 198 8.06 6.44 5.42
C TYR A 198 7.52 6.59 6.84
N GLY A 199 7.06 7.79 7.16
CA GLY A 199 6.40 8.08 8.42
C GLY A 199 6.64 9.50 8.89
N GLY A 200 6.08 9.80 10.05
CA GLY A 200 6.29 11.07 10.73
C GLY A 200 5.25 11.31 11.80
N PRO A 201 5.51 12.27 12.71
CA PRO A 201 4.64 12.56 13.83
C PRO A 201 3.32 13.21 13.41
N GLY A 202 3.23 13.76 12.19
CA GLY A 202 2.11 14.59 11.79
C GLY A 202 2.22 15.99 12.41
N ALA A 203 1.09 16.66 12.60
CA ALA A 203 1.00 17.91 13.37
C ALA A 203 0.26 17.72 14.70
N PHE A 204 -0.28 16.52 14.93
CA PHE A 204 -0.94 16.13 16.14
C PHE A 204 0.07 16.01 17.29
N VAL A 205 -0.03 16.90 18.28
CA VAL A 205 0.76 16.90 19.52
C VAL A 205 0.05 16.06 20.58
#